data_AF-A0A2V8V030-F1
#
_entry.id   AF-A0A2V8V030-F1
#
_cell.length_a   1.000
_cell.length_b   1.000
_cell.length_c   1.000
_cell.angle_alpha   90.00
_cell.angle_beta   90.00
_cell.angle_gamma   90.00
#
_symmetry.space_group_name_H-M   'P 1'
#
loop_
_entity.id
_entity.type
_entity.pdbx_description
1 polymer ?
#
loop_
_entity_poly.entity_id
_entity_poly.type
_entity_poly.pdbx_seq_one_letter_code
_entity_poly.pdbx_strand_id
1 'polypeptide(L)'
;MVQEAFQRDWLVVEVDPRGFGELTVQEPGWVFATSLLLGENFVWRQAWDVHFLLDTMEHSASHRVALYARGPNASLAAAYAIWMNRSDYNVAWAILRGGFTSLRQFLDPPAALKPANHGQSIPFEYFAFAAIR
;
A
#
# COMPACT_ATOMS: atom_id res chain seq x y z
N MET A 1 4.93 -16.03 1.12
CA MET A 1 4.72 -15.17 2.32
C MET A 1 3.31 -15.33 2.87
N VAL A 2 2.27 -15.20 2.03
CA VAL A 2 0.87 -15.38 2.45
C VAL A 2 0.60 -16.79 2.99
N GLN A 3 1.07 -17.84 2.30
CA GLN A 3 0.94 -19.23 2.77
C GLN A 3 1.64 -19.45 4.12
N GLU A 4 2.85 -18.92 4.30
CA GLU A 4 3.58 -19.01 5.56
C GLU A 4 2.94 -18.20 6.69
N ALA A 5 2.26 -17.10 6.37
CA ALA A 5 1.48 -16.32 7.33
C ALA A 5 0.27 -17.14 7.81
N PHE A 6 -0.48 -17.75 6.89
CA PHE A 6 -1.57 -18.67 7.23
C PHE A 6 -1.10 -19.86 8.08
N GLN A 7 0.05 -20.46 7.75
CA GLN A 7 0.64 -21.54 8.55
C GLN A 7 1.06 -21.13 9.96
N ARG A 8 1.22 -19.82 10.21
CA ARG A 8 1.60 -19.25 11.50
C ARG A 8 0.40 -18.61 12.22
N ASP A 9 -0.82 -18.96 11.83
CA ASP A 9 -2.07 -18.42 12.37
C ASP A 9 -2.19 -16.88 12.22
N TRP A 10 -1.77 -16.34 11.07
CA TRP A 10 -2.05 -14.95 10.71
C TRP A 10 -3.29 -14.87 9.82
N LEU A 11 -4.15 -13.91 10.13
CA LEU A 11 -5.17 -13.40 9.23
C LEU A 11 -4.47 -12.54 8.19
N VAL A 12 -4.68 -12.87 6.92
CA VAL A 12 -4.15 -12.06 5.81
C VAL A 12 -5.30 -11.27 5.23
N VAL A 13 -5.13 -9.95 5.17
CA VAL A 13 -6.06 -9.02 4.56
C VAL A 13 -5.36 -8.35 3.39
N GLU A 14 -5.80 -8.66 2.18
CA GLU A 14 -5.34 -7.96 0.99
C GLU A 14 -6.15 -6.67 0.82
N VAL A 15 -5.50 -5.59 0.39
CA VAL A 15 -6.18 -4.30 0.20
C VAL A 15 -5.88 -3.75 -1.17
N ASP A 16 -6.92 -3.45 -1.91
CA ASP A 16 -6.84 -2.65 -3.12
C ASP A 16 -7.07 -1.18 -2.78
N PRO A 17 -6.02 -0.34 -2.69
CA PRO A 17 -6.22 1.10 -2.56
C PRO A 17 -6.75 1.68 -3.86
N ARG A 18 -7.34 2.87 -3.79
CA ARG A 18 -7.98 3.53 -4.93
C ARG A 18 -7.12 3.50 -6.19
N GLY A 19 -7.73 3.12 -7.32
CA GLY A 19 -7.07 3.02 -8.62
C GLY A 19 -6.41 1.67 -8.92
N PHE A 20 -6.54 0.67 -8.05
CA PHE A 20 -6.06 -0.70 -8.25
C PHE A 20 -7.15 -1.73 -7.97
N GLY A 21 -6.97 -2.94 -8.50
CA GLY A 21 -7.83 -4.12 -8.28
C GLY A 21 -9.32 -3.80 -8.38
N GLU A 22 -10.08 -4.08 -7.32
CA GLU A 22 -11.53 -3.83 -7.25
C GLU A 22 -11.89 -2.32 -7.30
N LEU A 23 -10.96 -1.44 -6.95
CA LEU A 23 -11.12 0.03 -7.01
C LEU A 23 -10.50 0.65 -8.27
N THR A 24 -10.28 -0.15 -9.32
CA THR A 24 -9.80 0.33 -10.61
C THR A 24 -10.85 1.19 -11.31
N VAL A 25 -10.41 2.27 -11.96
CA VAL A 25 -11.23 3.11 -12.83
C VAL A 25 -10.91 2.85 -14.29
N GLN A 26 -11.87 3.09 -15.18
CA GLN A 26 -11.69 2.78 -16.61
C GLN A 26 -10.68 3.72 -17.28
N GLU A 27 -10.63 4.97 -16.82
CA GLU A 27 -9.79 6.02 -17.39
C GLU A 27 -8.38 6.00 -16.75
N PRO A 28 -7.33 5.63 -17.52
CA PRO A 28 -5.97 5.59 -16.99
C PRO A 28 -5.54 6.95 -16.46
N GLY A 29 -4.95 6.98 -15.26
CA GLY A 29 -4.45 8.20 -14.64
C GLY A 29 -5.52 9.12 -14.05
N TRP A 30 -6.81 8.76 -14.12
CA TRP A 30 -7.89 9.59 -13.57
C TRP A 30 -7.78 9.81 -12.06
N VAL A 31 -7.50 8.77 -11.29
CA VAL A 31 -7.33 8.89 -9.82
C VAL A 31 -6.14 9.79 -9.47
N PHE A 32 -5.07 9.74 -10.28
CA PHE A 32 -3.92 10.64 -10.14
C PHE A 32 -4.31 12.09 -10.45
N ALA A 33 -4.93 12.33 -11.61
CA ALA A 33 -5.33 13.66 -12.04
C ALA A 33 -6.32 14.32 -11.07
N THR A 34 -7.34 13.58 -10.63
CA THR A 34 -8.33 14.08 -9.67
C THR A 34 -7.71 14.38 -8.30
N SER A 35 -6.72 13.60 -7.85
CA SER A 35 -5.98 13.91 -6.62
C SER A 35 -5.24 15.24 -6.75
N LEU A 36 -4.57 15.49 -7.88
CA LEU A 36 -3.89 16.76 -8.13
C LEU A 36 -4.84 17.95 -8.23
N LEU A 37 -6.01 17.77 -8.86
CA LEU A 37 -7.03 18.82 -8.94
C LEU A 37 -7.56 19.23 -7.56
N LEU A 38 -7.59 18.29 -6.62
CA LEU A 38 -7.93 18.54 -5.22
C LEU A 38 -6.76 19.11 -4.40
N GLY A 39 -5.60 19.36 -5.02
CA GLY A 39 -4.38 19.82 -4.35
C GLY A 39 -3.68 18.74 -3.53
N GLU A 40 -4.02 17.47 -3.74
CA GLU A 40 -3.52 16.33 -2.97
C GLU A 40 -2.52 15.49 -3.78
N ASN A 41 -1.60 14.84 -3.07
CA ASN A 41 -0.73 13.83 -3.67
C ASN A 41 -1.49 12.50 -3.83
N PHE A 42 -1.44 11.90 -5.02
CA PHE A 42 -2.14 10.63 -5.29
C PHE A 42 -1.74 9.49 -4.33
N VAL A 43 -0.43 9.31 -4.08
CA VAL A 43 0.08 8.27 -3.18
C VAL A 43 -0.32 8.55 -1.73
N TRP A 44 -0.43 9.82 -1.35
CA TRP A 44 -0.98 10.23 -0.05
C TRP A 44 -2.44 9.81 0.12
N ARG A 45 -3.27 9.90 -0.92
CA ARG A 45 -4.65 9.42 -0.85
C ARG A 45 -4.74 7.89 -0.76
N GLN A 46 -3.84 7.17 -1.44
CA GLN A 46 -3.74 5.71 -1.26
C GLN A 46 -3.28 5.33 0.14
N ALA A 47 -2.41 6.13 0.75
CA ALA A 47 -2.00 5.95 2.13
C ALA A 47 -3.15 6.14 3.12
N TRP A 48 -4.10 7.03 2.82
CA TRP A 48 -5.35 7.15 3.59
C TRP A 48 -6.21 5.89 3.54
N ASP A 49 -6.31 5.21 2.39
CA ASP A 49 -7.04 3.95 2.26
C ASP A 49 -6.42 2.86 3.15
N VAL A 50 -5.08 2.75 3.13
CA VAL A 50 -4.32 1.82 3.98
C VAL A 50 -4.46 2.20 5.46
N HIS A 51 -4.36 3.48 5.78
CA HIS A 51 -4.52 3.97 7.15
C HIS A 51 -5.90 3.62 7.73
N PHE A 52 -6.97 3.83 6.96
CA PHE A 52 -8.33 3.50 7.38
C PHE A 52 -8.49 1.99 7.66
N LEU A 53 -7.86 1.14 6.87
CA LEU A 53 -7.82 -0.30 7.16
C LEU A 53 -7.11 -0.57 8.48
N LEU A 54 -5.91 -0.04 8.68
CA LEU A 54 -5.13 -0.26 9.90
C LEU A 54 -5.89 0.19 11.15
N ASP A 55 -6.57 1.34 11.06
CA ASP A 55 -7.46 1.87 12.10
C ASP A 55 -8.61 0.90 12.40
N THR A 56 -9.28 0.40 11.35
CA THR A 56 -10.36 -0.58 11.50
C THR A 56 -9.85 -1.88 12.13
N MET A 57 -8.65 -2.33 11.78
CA MET A 57 -8.04 -3.54 12.31
C MET A 57 -7.64 -3.38 13.79
N GLU A 58 -7.16 -2.21 14.21
CA GLU A 58 -6.89 -1.95 15.62
C GLU A 58 -8.16 -2.05 16.47
N HIS A 59 -9.26 -1.45 16.01
CA HIS A 59 -10.52 -1.44 16.76
C HIS A 59 -11.20 -2.81 16.80
N SER A 60 -10.92 -3.69 15.83
CA SER A 60 -11.55 -5.01 15.71
C SER A 60 -10.69 -6.17 16.20
N ALA A 61 -9.37 -6.00 16.24
CA ALA A 61 -8.43 -7.02 16.68
C ALA A 61 -7.52 -6.46 17.78
N SER A 62 -7.53 -7.11 18.94
CA SER A 62 -6.59 -6.85 20.05
C SER A 62 -5.13 -7.21 19.72
N HIS A 63 -4.81 -7.50 18.46
CA HIS A 63 -3.58 -8.14 18.05
C HIS A 63 -2.66 -7.21 17.29
N ARG A 64 -1.37 -7.57 17.30
CA ARG A 64 -0.33 -6.88 16.54
C ARG A 64 -0.57 -7.07 15.04
N VAL A 65 -0.64 -5.94 14.34
CA VAL A 65 -0.72 -5.85 12.89
C VAL A 65 0.69 -5.76 12.32
N ALA A 66 0.86 -6.32 11.14
CA ALA A 66 2.05 -6.28 10.34
C ALA A 66 1.72 -5.82 8.93
N LEU A 67 2.48 -4.85 8.43
CA LEU A 67 2.23 -4.30 7.11
C LEU A 67 3.27 -4.81 6.11
N TYR A 68 2.84 -5.35 4.98
CA TYR A 68 3.73 -5.68 3.88
C TYR A 68 3.32 -4.90 2.62
N ALA A 69 4.27 -4.21 2.03
CA ALA A 69 4.06 -3.52 0.77
C ALA A 69 5.17 -3.87 -0.21
N ARG A 70 4.78 -4.13 -1.46
CA ARG A 70 5.72 -4.43 -2.53
C ARG A 70 5.52 -3.51 -3.73
N GLY A 71 6.61 -2.86 -4.12
CA GLY A 71 6.67 -1.95 -5.25
C GLY A 71 6.86 -0.48 -4.83
N PRO A 72 7.20 0.41 -5.77
CA PRO A 72 7.63 1.76 -5.44
C PRO A 72 6.52 2.59 -4.77
N ASN A 73 5.35 2.66 -5.40
CA ASN A 73 4.20 3.41 -4.88
C ASN A 73 3.57 2.72 -3.66
N ALA A 74 3.51 1.39 -3.65
CA ALA A 74 2.97 0.64 -2.52
C ALA A 74 3.82 0.86 -1.25
N SER A 75 5.15 0.79 -1.38
CA SER A 75 6.07 1.05 -0.27
C SER A 75 5.96 2.48 0.24
N LEU A 76 5.80 3.46 -0.67
CA LEU A 76 5.63 4.87 -0.30
C LEU A 76 4.27 5.13 0.38
N ALA A 77 3.19 4.55 -0.13
CA ALA A 77 1.87 4.64 0.48
C ALA A 77 1.85 4.02 1.89
N ALA A 78 2.43 2.83 2.05
CA ALA A 78 2.57 2.17 3.35
C ALA A 78 3.40 3.00 4.34
N ALA A 79 4.51 3.61 3.88
CA ALA A 79 5.31 4.51 4.72
C ALA A 79 4.52 5.74 5.17
N TYR A 80 3.74 6.35 4.28
CA TYR A 80 2.84 7.45 4.65
C TYR A 80 1.75 7.00 5.62
N ALA A 81 1.12 5.84 5.42
CA ALA A 81 0.10 5.32 6.33
C ALA A 81 0.65 5.08 7.75
N ILE A 82 1.86 4.54 7.85
CA ILE A 82 2.58 4.38 9.13
C ILE A 82 2.90 5.74 9.75
N TRP A 83 3.27 6.75 8.96
CA TRP A 83 3.57 8.10 9.47
C TRP A 83 2.32 8.88 9.90
N MET A 84 1.22 8.75 9.16
CA MET A 84 -0.08 9.34 9.49
C MET A 84 -0.60 8.85 10.83
N ASN A 85 -0.20 7.65 11.23
CA ASN A 85 -0.53 7.11 12.52
C ASN A 85 0.11 7.93 13.65
N ARG A 86 -0.68 8.83 14.23
CA ARG A 86 -0.32 9.60 15.43
C ARG A 86 -0.78 8.94 16.73
N SER A 87 -1.44 7.78 16.67
CA SER A 87 -1.94 7.00 17.80
C SER A 87 -1.18 5.67 17.91
N ASP A 88 -1.33 4.97 19.02
CA ASP A 88 -0.63 3.72 19.32
C ASP A 88 -1.11 2.50 18.46
N TYR A 89 -1.29 2.63 17.12
CA TYR A 89 -1.62 1.43 16.32
C TYR A 89 -0.64 0.32 16.63
N ASN A 90 -1.19 -0.87 16.83
CA ASN A 90 -0.49 -2.11 17.04
C ASN A 90 0.30 -2.59 15.78
N VAL A 91 0.75 -1.71 14.89
CA VAL A 91 1.65 -2.06 13.78
C VAL A 91 3.03 -2.40 14.36
N ALA A 92 3.25 -3.67 14.65
CA ALA A 92 4.46 -4.14 15.31
C ALA A 92 5.66 -4.19 14.38
N TRP A 93 5.43 -4.39 13.08
CA TRP A 93 6.48 -4.40 12.08
C TRP A 93 5.92 -4.10 10.69
N ALA A 94 6.76 -3.48 9.86
CA ALA A 94 6.46 -3.21 8.46
C ALA A 94 7.59 -3.72 7.58
N ILE A 95 7.23 -4.36 6.46
CA ILE A 95 8.16 -4.85 5.44
C ILE A 95 7.84 -4.14 4.14
N LEU A 96 8.72 -3.22 3.74
CA LEU A 96 8.61 -2.46 2.50
C LEU A 96 9.62 -3.01 1.49
N ARG A 97 9.16 -3.61 0.39
CA ARG A 97 10.02 -4.22 -0.62
C ARG A 97 9.89 -3.54 -1.96
N GLY A 98 11.03 -3.26 -2.61
CA GLY A 98 11.02 -2.61 -3.93
C GLY A 98 10.53 -1.16 -3.91
N GLY A 99 10.65 -0.49 -2.76
CA GLY A 99 10.46 0.95 -2.63
C GLY A 99 11.55 1.76 -3.34
N PHE A 100 11.36 3.07 -3.42
CA PHE A 100 12.41 3.98 -3.86
C PHE A 100 13.55 4.00 -2.84
N THR A 101 14.78 3.78 -3.30
CA THR A 101 16.00 3.79 -2.48
C THR A 101 16.64 5.18 -2.40
N SER A 102 16.23 6.13 -3.24
CA SER A 102 16.68 7.52 -3.20
C SER A 102 15.67 8.48 -3.83
N LEU A 103 15.74 9.76 -3.46
CA LEU A 103 14.97 10.82 -4.10
C LEU A 103 15.24 10.91 -5.61
N ARG A 104 16.48 10.65 -6.04
CA ARG A 104 16.82 10.63 -7.46
C ARG A 104 16.07 9.54 -8.20
N GLN A 105 15.96 8.33 -7.62
CA GLN A 105 15.17 7.25 -8.24
C GLN A 105 13.67 7.58 -8.29
N PHE A 106 13.18 8.37 -7.34
CA PHE A 106 11.80 8.85 -7.36
C PHE A 106 11.55 9.88 -8.48
N LEU A 107 12.48 10.82 -8.67
CA LEU A 107 12.39 11.86 -9.71
C LEU A 107 12.70 11.32 -11.12
N ASP A 108 13.69 10.43 -11.23
CA ASP A 108 14.13 9.76 -12.45
C ASP A 108 13.88 8.24 -12.33
N PRO A 109 12.62 7.78 -12.46
CA PRO A 109 12.33 6.35 -12.38
C PRO A 109 13.12 5.58 -13.45
N PRO A 110 13.77 4.45 -13.11
CA PRO A 110 14.49 3.63 -14.07
C PRO A 110 13.57 3.27 -15.24
N ALA A 111 14.12 3.20 -16.46
CA ALA A 111 13.33 2.93 -17.67
C ALA A 111 12.46 1.65 -17.60
N ALA A 112 12.82 0.69 -16.74
CA ALA A 112 12.06 -0.53 -16.46
C ALA A 112 10.76 -0.33 -15.66
N LEU A 113 10.54 0.85 -15.07
CA LEU A 113 9.29 1.26 -14.40
C LEU A 113 8.39 2.10 -15.30
N LYS A 114 8.80 2.39 -16.54
CA LYS A 114 7.91 2.97 -17.54
C LYS A 114 6.82 1.94 -17.85
N PRO A 115 5.55 2.34 -17.96
CA PRO A 115 4.47 1.40 -18.24
C PRO A 115 4.84 0.58 -19.48
N ALA A 116 4.83 -0.75 -19.32
CA ALA A 116 4.94 -1.65 -20.44
C ALA A 116 3.83 -1.27 -21.44
N ASN A 117 4.18 -1.22 -22.73
CA ASN A 117 3.22 -1.07 -23.82
C ASN A 117 2.00 -1.96 -23.54
N HIS A 118 0.81 -1.40 -23.71
CA HIS A 118 -0.51 -1.97 -23.40
C HIS A 118 -0.54 -3.51 -23.34
N GLY A 119 -0.72 -4.08 -22.14
CA GLY A 119 -1.05 -5.50 -21.99
C GLY A 119 -0.35 -6.27 -20.86
N GLN A 120 0.53 -5.67 -20.06
CA GLN A 120 1.10 -6.35 -18.89
C GLN A 120 0.71 -5.63 -17.60
N SER A 121 -0.04 -6.34 -16.74
CA SER A 121 -0.36 -5.92 -15.38
C SER A 121 0.93 -5.63 -14.62
N ILE A 122 1.11 -4.39 -14.20
CA ILE A 122 2.20 -4.04 -13.30
C ILE A 122 1.88 -4.69 -11.94
N PRO A 123 2.78 -5.49 -11.34
CA PRO A 123 2.52 -6.20 -10.10
C PRO A 123 2.56 -5.19 -8.94
N PHE A 124 1.42 -4.61 -8.62
CA PHE A 124 1.22 -3.85 -7.40
C PHE A 124 0.46 -4.75 -6.43
N GLU A 125 1.15 -5.23 -5.40
CA GLU A 125 0.59 -6.10 -4.38
C GLU A 125 0.67 -5.40 -3.02
N TYR A 126 -0.47 -5.24 -2.35
CA TYR A 126 -0.61 -4.73 -1.00
C TYR A 126 -1.10 -5.86 -0.11
N PHE A 127 -0.30 -6.30 0.88
CA PHE A 127 -0.75 -7.31 1.84
C PHE A 127 -0.68 -6.73 3.26
N ALA A 128 -1.82 -6.62 3.93
CA ALA A 128 -1.88 -6.44 5.37
C ALA A 128 -1.93 -7.83 6.05
N PHE A 129 -1.14 -8.01 7.10
CA PHE A 129 -1.07 -9.23 7.87
C PHE A 129 -1.46 -8.89 9.31
N ALA A 130 -2.44 -9.58 9.89
CA ALA A 130 -2.77 -9.46 11.31
C ALA A 130 -2.63 -10.81 11.99
N ALA A 131 -1.94 -10.87 13.13
CA ALA A 131 -1.84 -12.12 13.89
C ALA A 131 -3.20 -12.48 14.49
N ILE A 132 -3.59 -13.75 14.47
CA ILE A 132 -4.83 -14.23 15.13
C ILE A 132 -4.53 -14.63 16.60
N ARG A 133 -3.29 -14.50 17.08
CA ARG A 133 -2.87 -14.78 18.45
C ARG A 133 -1.80 -13.83 18.97
#